data_AF-A0A7J3SLH3-F1
#
_entry.id   AF-A0A7J3SLH3-F1
#
_cell.length_a   1.000
_cell.length_b   1.000
_cell.length_c   1.000
_cell.angle_alpha   90.00
_cell.angle_beta   90.00
_cell.angle_gamma   90.00
#
_symmetry.space_group_name_H-M   'P 1'
#
loop_
_entity.id
_entity.type
_entity.pdbx_description
1 polymer ?
#
loop_
_entity_poly.entity_id
_entity_poly.type
_entity_poly.pdbx_seq_one_letter_code
_entity_poly.pdbx_strand_id
1 'polypeptide(L)'
;MGKEPRTIGEALERNLEDFPNREAIYASNYRTGTWDKLSWIQVKEESEKIASGLHELGVSKGMKVALMNASYLESVLFYLAVRRLGAIFIPVNVRLVAREVEYIVVNSDTEVLAFGHEYETLASKIREQVPQIKIFICIEKEDRPTPDWAIPYTKLTEGTGIAPPVTISPDDEADIIYTSGTTGRPKGVILTEANKIACGRLHGNAWGFHRLHYGYMRHQTPFPFFTSTGVSSHIMTWLWYGYYLVWEPFFDAVQSMRLIQQERTNSICLAPSMIIFIMQHPRFKEFDMSSLKIMSYGGSAMP
;
A
#
# COMPACT_ATOMS: atom_id res chain seq x y z
N MET A 1 17.26 -21.66 10.65
CA MET A 1 16.69 -20.66 9.72
C MET A 1 15.22 -20.99 9.59
N GLY A 2 14.34 -20.02 9.86
CA GLY A 2 12.89 -20.21 9.75
C GLY A 2 12.45 -20.61 8.35
N LYS A 3 11.23 -21.15 8.25
CA LYS A 3 10.60 -21.53 6.98
C LYS A 3 10.45 -20.28 6.09
N GLU A 4 10.75 -20.41 4.81
CA GLU A 4 10.57 -19.32 3.85
C GLU A 4 9.06 -19.01 3.71
N PRO A 5 8.64 -17.74 3.84
CA PRO A 5 7.23 -17.40 3.82
C PRO A 5 6.63 -17.63 2.44
N ARG A 6 5.41 -18.15 2.41
CA ARG A 6 4.66 -18.52 1.19
C ARG A 6 3.39 -17.70 1.00
N THR A 7 3.01 -16.92 2.02
CA THR A 7 1.90 -15.97 1.98
C THR A 7 2.35 -14.63 2.55
N ILE A 8 1.60 -13.57 2.23
CA ILE A 8 1.79 -12.20 2.73
C ILE A 8 1.78 -12.19 4.26
N GLY A 9 0.85 -12.94 4.86
CA GLY A 9 0.78 -13.11 6.32
C GLY A 9 2.02 -13.76 6.90
N GLU A 10 2.48 -14.88 6.33
CA GLU A 10 3.73 -15.55 6.78
C GLU A 10 4.94 -14.61 6.66
N ALA A 11 4.99 -13.72 5.66
CA ALA A 11 6.08 -12.75 5.51
C ALA A 11 6.06 -11.66 6.59
N LEU A 12 4.88 -11.17 6.98
CA LEU A 12 4.72 -10.24 8.10
C LEU A 12 5.11 -10.90 9.42
N GLU A 13 4.64 -12.12 9.69
CA GLU A 13 4.96 -12.86 10.92
C GLU A 13 6.47 -13.10 11.06
N ARG A 14 7.17 -13.44 9.97
CA ARG A 14 8.63 -13.57 10.01
C ARG A 14 9.32 -12.26 10.42
N ASN A 15 8.86 -11.11 9.92
CA ASN A 15 9.44 -9.82 10.31
C ASN A 15 9.13 -9.49 11.79
N LEU A 16 8.00 -9.94 12.32
CA LEU A 16 7.65 -9.81 13.74
C LEU A 16 8.52 -10.70 14.63
N GLU A 17 8.84 -11.91 14.19
CA GLU A 17 9.77 -12.81 14.89
C GLU A 17 11.20 -12.23 14.91
N ASP A 18 11.66 -11.71 13.78
CA ASP A 18 13.04 -11.25 13.62
C ASP A 18 13.27 -9.82 14.15
N PHE A 19 12.30 -8.91 13.97
CA PHE A 19 12.47 -7.46 14.15
C PHE A 19 11.27 -6.74 14.80
N PRO A 20 10.64 -7.25 15.87
CA PRO A 20 9.35 -6.75 16.36
C PRO A 20 9.37 -5.24 16.66
N ASN A 21 10.45 -4.76 17.29
CA ASN A 21 10.60 -3.37 17.72
C ASN A 21 11.36 -2.49 16.71
N ARG A 22 11.80 -3.02 15.57
CA ARG A 22 12.52 -2.22 14.57
C ARG A 22 11.53 -1.34 13.80
N GLU A 23 11.95 -0.12 13.46
CA GLU A 23 11.22 0.76 12.56
C GLU A 23 10.89 0.02 11.24
N ALA A 24 9.61 -0.09 10.91
CA ALA A 24 9.13 -0.78 9.72
C ALA A 24 8.77 0.21 8.61
N ILE A 25 8.07 1.28 8.96
CA ILE A 25 7.56 2.26 7.99
C ILE A 25 7.55 3.67 8.59
N TYR A 26 7.84 4.65 7.74
CA TYR A 26 7.59 6.07 7.96
C TYR A 26 6.81 6.63 6.79
N ALA A 27 5.59 7.08 7.08
CA ALA A 27 4.63 7.47 6.05
C ALA A 27 3.80 8.65 6.52
N SER A 28 3.26 9.42 5.57
CA SER A 28 2.26 10.41 5.90
C SER A 28 0.97 9.73 6.35
N ASN A 29 0.41 10.19 7.45
CA ASN A 29 -0.90 9.84 7.96
C ASN A 29 -1.94 10.70 7.22
N TYR A 30 -2.85 10.06 6.50
CA TYR A 30 -3.85 10.77 5.70
C TYR A 30 -4.80 11.60 6.58
N ARG A 31 -5.15 11.06 7.75
CA ARG A 31 -6.19 11.62 8.62
C ARG A 31 -5.74 12.88 9.35
N THR A 32 -4.49 12.88 9.82
CA THR A 32 -3.90 13.96 10.64
C THR A 32 -3.00 14.90 9.82
N GLY A 33 -2.52 14.46 8.65
CA GLY A 33 -1.50 15.18 7.87
C GLY A 33 -0.10 15.11 8.47
N THR A 34 0.11 14.38 9.57
CA THR A 34 1.43 14.17 10.18
C THR A 34 2.21 13.09 9.43
N TRP A 35 3.49 12.93 9.79
CA TRP A 35 4.29 11.79 9.39
C TRP A 35 4.50 10.89 10.60
N ASP A 36 4.10 9.63 10.44
CA ASP A 36 4.08 8.67 11.54
C ASP A 36 5.10 7.58 11.26
N LYS A 37 5.76 7.14 12.33
CA LYS A 37 6.75 6.07 12.28
C LYS A 37 6.26 4.89 13.10
N LEU A 38 6.10 3.74 12.45
CA LEU A 38 5.65 2.51 13.11
C LEU A 38 6.75 1.45 13.10
N SER A 39 6.90 0.73 14.21
CA SER A 39 7.63 -0.52 14.27
C SER A 39 6.83 -1.68 13.66
N TRP A 40 7.47 -2.83 13.46
CA TRP A 40 6.77 -4.02 12.94
C TRP A 40 5.61 -4.45 13.84
N ILE A 41 5.79 -4.44 15.17
CA ILE A 41 4.72 -4.79 16.11
C ILE A 41 3.56 -3.79 16.04
N GLN A 42 3.84 -2.49 15.90
CA GLN A 42 2.79 -1.48 15.74
C GLN A 42 2.04 -1.64 14.41
N VAL A 43 2.74 -1.97 13.32
CA VAL A 43 2.10 -2.30 12.03
C VAL A 43 1.15 -3.48 12.20
N LYS A 44 1.55 -4.53 12.92
CA LYS A 44 0.69 -5.70 13.19
C LYS A 44 -0.51 -5.34 14.04
N GLU A 45 -0.32 -4.59 15.12
CA GLU A 45 -1.39 -4.18 16.02
C GLU A 45 -2.43 -3.33 15.30
N GLU A 46 -2.00 -2.29 14.58
CA GLU A 46 -2.92 -1.40 13.86
C GLU A 46 -3.64 -2.13 12.71
N SER A 47 -2.93 -2.97 11.93
CA SER A 47 -3.57 -3.77 10.87
C SER A 47 -4.52 -4.85 11.41
N GLU A 48 -4.25 -5.42 12.59
CA GLU A 48 -5.15 -6.41 13.21
C GLU A 48 -6.44 -5.77 13.73
N LYS A 49 -6.38 -4.56 14.30
CA LYS A 49 -7.60 -3.81 14.68
C LYS A 49 -8.50 -3.57 13.47
N ILE A 50 -7.90 -3.09 12.37
CA ILE A 50 -8.62 -2.86 11.12
C ILE A 50 -9.20 -4.18 10.58
N ALA A 51 -8.45 -5.29 10.65
CA ALA A 51 -8.93 -6.60 10.22
C ALA A 51 -10.12 -7.06 11.07
N SER A 52 -10.08 -6.85 12.39
CA SER A 52 -11.20 -7.16 13.29
C SER A 52 -12.43 -6.34 12.93
N GLY A 53 -12.28 -5.01 12.75
CA GLY A 53 -13.38 -4.15 12.36
C GLY A 53 -13.97 -4.54 10.99
N LEU A 54 -13.13 -4.85 10.01
CA LEU A 54 -13.58 -5.35 8.70
C LEU A 54 -14.35 -6.68 8.85
N HIS A 55 -13.88 -7.58 9.70
CA HIS A 55 -14.56 -8.84 9.98
C HIS A 55 -15.94 -8.61 10.62
N GLU A 56 -16.06 -7.68 11.58
CA GLU A 56 -17.33 -7.30 12.20
C GLU A 56 -18.31 -6.68 11.20
N LEU A 57 -17.81 -6.00 10.16
CA LEU A 57 -18.60 -5.53 9.03
C LEU A 57 -18.97 -6.65 8.04
N GLY A 58 -18.53 -7.88 8.27
CA GLY A 58 -18.84 -9.05 7.46
C GLY A 58 -17.83 -9.37 6.36
N VAL A 59 -16.67 -8.68 6.33
CA VAL A 59 -15.60 -9.01 5.38
C VAL A 59 -15.02 -10.38 5.69
N SER A 60 -14.94 -11.22 4.67
CA SER A 60 -14.50 -12.61 4.78
C SER A 60 -13.62 -13.02 3.60
N LYS A 61 -13.00 -14.19 3.72
CA LYS A 61 -12.10 -14.75 2.71
C LYS A 61 -12.76 -14.76 1.33
N GLY A 62 -12.05 -14.26 0.32
CA GLY A 62 -12.52 -14.21 -1.08
C GLY A 62 -13.44 -13.04 -1.44
N MET A 63 -13.88 -12.23 -0.47
CA MET A 63 -14.59 -10.97 -0.76
C MET A 63 -13.66 -9.96 -1.42
N LYS A 64 -14.19 -9.14 -2.33
CA LYS A 64 -13.42 -8.14 -3.08
C LYS A 64 -13.53 -6.78 -2.41
N VAL A 65 -12.39 -6.28 -1.95
CA VAL A 65 -12.26 -5.03 -1.21
C VAL A 65 -11.42 -4.04 -2.00
N ALA A 66 -12.06 -2.98 -2.50
CA ALA A 66 -11.42 -1.92 -3.22
C ALA A 66 -10.96 -0.78 -2.30
N LEU A 67 -9.83 -0.17 -2.62
CA LEU A 67 -9.33 1.03 -1.95
C LEU A 67 -9.02 2.12 -2.97
N MET A 68 -9.65 3.27 -2.77
CA MET A 68 -9.39 4.52 -3.50
C MET A 68 -8.73 5.53 -2.55
N ASN A 69 -7.42 5.38 -2.37
CA ASN A 69 -6.59 6.30 -1.59
C ASN A 69 -5.16 6.37 -2.17
N ALA A 70 -4.44 7.45 -1.87
CA ALA A 70 -3.04 7.59 -2.30
C ALA A 70 -2.08 6.81 -1.38
N SER A 71 -0.77 7.03 -1.54
CA SER A 71 0.30 6.34 -0.80
C SER A 71 0.44 6.81 0.66
N TYR A 72 -0.63 6.70 1.46
CA TYR A 72 -0.64 7.02 2.88
C TYR A 72 -0.47 5.78 3.76
N LEU A 73 -0.21 5.99 5.06
CA LEU A 73 -0.05 4.92 6.05
C LEU A 73 -1.27 3.99 6.08
N GLU A 74 -2.48 4.56 6.03
CA GLU A 74 -3.75 3.84 6.06
C GLU A 74 -3.88 2.88 4.88
N SER A 75 -3.32 3.21 3.70
CA SER A 75 -3.37 2.32 2.54
C SER A 75 -2.58 1.02 2.78
N VAL A 76 -1.44 1.12 3.47
CA VAL A 76 -0.62 -0.05 3.83
C VAL A 76 -1.29 -0.87 4.92
N LEU A 77 -1.77 -0.22 5.98
CA LEU A 77 -2.43 -0.90 7.10
C LEU A 77 -3.74 -1.59 6.67
N PHE A 78 -4.55 -0.90 5.86
CA PHE A 78 -5.79 -1.45 5.31
C PHE A 78 -5.52 -2.61 4.37
N TYR A 79 -4.47 -2.54 3.54
CA TYR A 79 -4.05 -3.68 2.71
C TYR A 79 -3.69 -4.90 3.56
N LEU A 80 -2.85 -4.74 4.59
CA LEU A 80 -2.49 -5.84 5.48
C LEU A 80 -3.72 -6.42 6.20
N ALA A 81 -4.66 -5.56 6.62
CA ALA A 81 -5.90 -5.97 7.25
C ALA A 81 -6.81 -6.81 6.32
N VAL A 82 -6.98 -6.36 5.07
CA VAL A 82 -7.73 -7.09 4.03
C VAL A 82 -7.08 -8.45 3.78
N ARG A 83 -5.75 -8.48 3.65
CA ARG A 83 -5.00 -9.73 3.44
C ARG A 83 -5.03 -10.65 4.65
N ARG A 84 -5.06 -10.12 5.88
CA ARG A 84 -5.22 -10.89 7.13
C ARG A 84 -6.54 -11.68 7.19
N LEU A 85 -7.57 -11.21 6.48
CA LEU A 85 -8.87 -11.89 6.34
C LEU A 85 -8.94 -12.83 5.11
N GLY A 86 -7.90 -12.88 4.28
CA GLY A 86 -7.92 -13.58 3.00
C GLY A 86 -8.87 -12.97 1.98
N ALA A 87 -9.28 -11.70 2.17
CA ALA A 87 -10.12 -10.96 1.24
C ALA A 87 -9.25 -10.34 0.13
N ILE A 88 -9.75 -10.34 -1.10
CA ILE A 88 -9.02 -9.93 -2.30
C ILE A 88 -8.95 -8.40 -2.38
N PHE A 89 -7.74 -7.87 -2.53
CA PHE A 89 -7.50 -6.43 -2.53
C PHE A 89 -7.51 -5.84 -3.94
N ILE A 90 -8.18 -4.70 -4.11
CA ILE A 90 -8.32 -4.02 -5.40
C ILE A 90 -7.87 -2.57 -5.26
N PRO A 91 -6.62 -2.24 -5.62
CA PRO A 91 -6.20 -0.84 -5.67
C PRO A 91 -6.94 -0.09 -6.79
N VAL A 92 -7.56 1.04 -6.46
CA VAL A 92 -8.19 1.93 -7.43
C VAL A 92 -7.35 3.19 -7.58
N ASN A 93 -6.99 3.50 -8.83
CA ASN A 93 -6.24 4.71 -9.14
C ASN A 93 -7.09 5.96 -8.88
N VAL A 94 -6.65 6.77 -7.94
CA VAL A 94 -7.31 8.01 -7.50
C VAL A 94 -7.42 9.11 -8.56
N ARG A 95 -6.73 8.95 -9.70
CA ARG A 95 -6.80 9.88 -10.84
C ARG A 95 -7.87 9.50 -11.88
N LEU A 96 -8.56 8.38 -11.68
CA LEU A 96 -9.62 7.91 -12.59
C LEU A 96 -10.90 8.72 -12.39
N VAL A 97 -11.68 8.83 -13.47
CA VAL A 97 -13.02 9.43 -13.41
C VAL A 97 -14.08 8.38 -13.06
N ALA A 98 -15.29 8.84 -12.68
CA ALA A 98 -16.38 7.97 -12.21
C ALA A 98 -16.64 6.75 -13.10
N ARG A 99 -16.81 6.94 -14.41
CA ARG A 99 -17.06 5.83 -15.36
C ARG A 99 -15.93 4.77 -15.40
N GLU A 100 -14.70 5.15 -15.11
CA GLU A 100 -13.55 4.23 -15.12
C GLU A 100 -13.47 3.46 -13.80
N VAL A 101 -13.74 4.14 -12.68
CA VAL A 101 -13.87 3.49 -11.37
C VAL A 101 -15.07 2.54 -11.35
N GLU A 102 -16.22 2.98 -11.88
CA GLU A 102 -17.44 2.17 -12.06
C GLU A 102 -17.12 0.88 -12.81
N TYR A 103 -16.46 0.99 -13.97
CA TYR A 103 -16.04 -0.17 -14.74
C TYR A 103 -15.18 -1.13 -13.91
N ILE A 104 -14.22 -0.63 -13.15
CA ILE A 104 -13.34 -1.45 -12.30
C ILE A 104 -14.17 -2.18 -11.25
N VAL A 105 -14.95 -1.47 -10.44
CA VAL A 105 -15.66 -2.06 -9.30
C VAL A 105 -16.78 -2.99 -9.74
N VAL A 106 -17.39 -2.74 -10.90
CA VAL A 106 -18.37 -3.64 -11.51
C VAL A 106 -17.68 -4.88 -12.07
N ASN A 107 -16.58 -4.72 -12.81
CA ASN A 107 -15.91 -5.85 -13.45
C ASN A 107 -15.23 -6.80 -12.44
N SER A 108 -14.83 -6.30 -11.27
CA SER A 108 -14.24 -7.12 -10.21
C SER A 108 -15.22 -7.66 -9.19
N ASP A 109 -16.53 -7.42 -9.35
CA ASP A 109 -17.55 -7.76 -8.35
C ASP A 109 -17.18 -7.23 -6.95
N THR A 110 -16.74 -5.97 -6.88
CA THR A 110 -16.34 -5.33 -5.62
C THR A 110 -17.53 -5.26 -4.66
N GLU A 111 -17.33 -5.69 -3.41
CA GLU A 111 -18.36 -5.70 -2.38
C GLU A 111 -18.14 -4.61 -1.32
N VAL A 112 -16.89 -4.17 -1.15
CA VAL A 112 -16.49 -3.14 -0.20
C VAL A 112 -15.63 -2.10 -0.90
N LEU A 113 -15.94 -0.81 -0.73
CA LEU A 113 -15.12 0.29 -1.22
C LEU A 113 -14.70 1.20 -0.05
N ALA A 114 -13.40 1.19 0.25
CA ALA A 114 -12.78 2.20 1.10
C ALA A 114 -12.27 3.37 0.24
N PHE A 115 -12.43 4.60 0.72
CA PHE A 115 -11.97 5.79 0.00
C PHE A 115 -11.48 6.86 0.98
N GLY A 116 -10.44 7.62 0.60
CA GLY A 116 -10.10 8.86 1.32
C GLY A 116 -11.17 9.92 1.14
N HIS A 117 -11.48 10.71 2.18
CA HIS A 117 -12.47 11.79 2.12
C HIS A 117 -12.30 12.75 0.90
N GLU A 118 -11.09 13.00 0.41
CA GLU A 118 -10.83 13.79 -0.82
C GLU A 118 -11.53 13.23 -2.07
N TYR A 119 -11.90 11.96 -2.05
CA TYR A 119 -12.56 11.25 -3.13
C TYR A 119 -14.06 11.01 -2.86
N GLU A 120 -14.65 11.67 -1.85
CA GLU A 120 -16.07 11.50 -1.49
C GLU A 120 -17.00 11.75 -2.68
N THR A 121 -16.82 12.84 -3.42
CA THR A 121 -17.68 13.17 -4.58
C THR A 121 -17.67 12.06 -5.63
N LEU A 122 -16.52 11.41 -5.82
CA LEU A 122 -16.38 10.29 -6.74
C LEU A 122 -17.03 9.04 -6.16
N ALA A 123 -16.76 8.71 -4.89
CA ALA A 123 -17.36 7.57 -4.21
C ALA A 123 -18.90 7.65 -4.12
N SER A 124 -19.46 8.84 -3.93
CA SER A 124 -20.91 9.08 -3.94
C SER A 124 -21.54 8.72 -5.29
N LYS A 125 -20.92 9.13 -6.40
CA LYS A 125 -21.37 8.74 -7.75
C LYS A 125 -21.33 7.22 -7.96
N ILE A 126 -20.28 6.57 -7.47
CA ILE A 126 -20.16 5.11 -7.53
C ILE A 126 -21.27 4.45 -6.71
N ARG A 127 -21.56 4.95 -5.51
CA ARG A 127 -22.66 4.45 -4.67
C ARG A 127 -24.02 4.54 -5.37
N GLU A 128 -24.29 5.64 -6.09
CA GLU A 128 -25.53 5.82 -6.83
C GLU A 128 -25.64 4.86 -8.04
N GLN A 129 -24.52 4.55 -8.68
CA GLN A 129 -24.46 3.78 -9.94
C GLN A 129 -24.26 2.28 -9.73
N VAL A 130 -23.68 1.87 -8.61
CA VAL A 130 -23.18 0.50 -8.36
C VAL A 130 -23.80 -0.06 -7.08
N PRO A 131 -25.06 -0.51 -7.12
CA PRO A 131 -25.77 -0.98 -5.92
C PRO A 131 -25.22 -2.30 -5.35
N GLN A 132 -24.34 -3.02 -6.06
CA GLN A 132 -23.73 -4.25 -5.52
C GLN A 132 -22.69 -4.00 -4.43
N ILE A 133 -22.12 -2.80 -4.33
CA ILE A 133 -21.19 -2.45 -3.24
C ILE A 133 -22.02 -2.28 -1.98
N LYS A 134 -21.80 -3.17 -1.00
CA LYS A 134 -22.60 -3.24 0.22
C LYS A 134 -22.06 -2.33 1.31
N ILE A 135 -20.75 -2.09 1.30
CA ILE A 135 -20.04 -1.41 2.38
C ILE A 135 -19.17 -0.30 1.79
N PHE A 136 -19.39 0.91 2.26
CA PHE A 136 -18.56 2.07 1.97
C PHE A 136 -17.85 2.51 3.24
N ILE A 137 -16.53 2.64 3.18
CA ILE A 137 -15.70 3.08 4.31
C ILE A 137 -15.01 4.39 3.91
N CYS A 138 -15.23 5.45 4.66
CA CYS A 138 -14.53 6.71 4.47
C CYS A 138 -13.32 6.74 5.40
N ILE A 139 -12.12 6.90 4.84
CA ILE A 139 -10.95 7.34 5.60
C ILE A 139 -11.09 8.85 5.75
N GLU A 140 -11.64 9.28 6.88
CA GLU A 140 -11.92 10.68 7.19
C GLU A 140 -10.68 11.44 7.66
N LYS A 141 -10.70 12.79 7.56
CA LYS A 141 -9.67 13.64 8.16
C LYS A 141 -10.20 14.24 9.46
N GLU A 142 -9.30 14.68 10.34
CA GLU A 142 -9.71 15.33 11.61
C GLU A 142 -10.63 16.54 11.38
N ASP A 143 -10.38 17.31 10.32
CA ASP A 143 -11.15 18.49 9.92
C ASP A 143 -12.32 18.18 8.97
N ARG A 144 -12.43 16.93 8.49
CA ARG A 144 -13.42 16.53 7.49
C ARG A 144 -14.04 15.18 7.84
N PRO A 145 -15.23 15.20 8.48
CA PRO A 145 -15.85 13.99 8.99
C PRO A 145 -16.32 13.06 7.85
N THR A 146 -16.63 11.83 8.24
CA THR A 146 -17.24 10.84 7.35
C THR A 146 -18.63 11.31 6.91
N PRO A 147 -19.01 11.17 5.62
CA PRO A 147 -20.37 11.44 5.18
C PRO A 147 -21.36 10.41 5.75
N ASP A 148 -22.60 10.84 6.02
CA ASP A 148 -23.63 10.05 6.72
C ASP A 148 -23.93 8.67 6.11
N TRP A 149 -23.62 8.48 4.82
CA TRP A 149 -23.86 7.24 4.10
C TRP A 149 -22.70 6.23 4.14
N ALA A 150 -21.55 6.60 4.70
CA ALA A 150 -20.36 5.76 4.80
C ALA A 150 -20.02 5.45 6.26
N ILE A 151 -19.22 4.40 6.46
CA ILE A 151 -18.70 4.01 7.76
C ILE A 151 -17.37 4.72 8.01
N PRO A 152 -17.16 5.35 9.17
CA PRO A 152 -15.89 6.01 9.46
C PRO A 152 -14.77 4.99 9.67
N TYR A 153 -13.57 5.31 9.19
CA TYR A 153 -12.40 4.44 9.33
C TYR A 153 -12.00 4.27 10.80
N THR A 154 -12.27 5.26 11.66
CA THR A 154 -12.08 5.12 13.13
C THR A 154 -12.81 3.94 13.73
N LYS A 155 -13.98 3.57 13.18
CA LYS A 155 -14.69 2.37 13.64
C LYS A 155 -13.86 1.09 13.47
N LEU A 156 -12.95 1.07 12.50
CA LEU A 156 -12.03 -0.05 12.27
C LEU A 156 -10.80 0.01 13.19
N THR A 157 -10.33 1.21 13.55
CA THR A 157 -9.08 1.38 14.32
C THR A 157 -9.27 1.45 15.82
N GLU A 158 -10.47 1.80 16.30
CA GLU A 158 -10.77 1.91 17.75
C GLU A 158 -11.18 0.58 18.38
N GLY A 159 -11.44 -0.45 17.56
CA GLY A 159 -11.74 -1.79 18.04
C GLY A 159 -10.58 -2.42 18.82
N THR A 160 -10.90 -3.24 19.82
CA THR A 160 -9.94 -4.04 20.59
C THR A 160 -10.00 -5.53 20.25
N GLY A 161 -10.80 -5.90 19.25
CA GLY A 161 -10.97 -7.27 18.80
C GLY A 161 -9.76 -7.81 18.05
N ILE A 162 -9.76 -9.12 17.86
CA ILE A 162 -8.79 -9.86 17.05
C ILE A 162 -9.59 -10.58 15.97
N ALA A 163 -9.21 -10.43 14.71
CA ALA A 163 -9.87 -11.14 13.63
C ALA A 163 -9.67 -12.66 13.81
N PRO A 164 -10.68 -13.50 13.54
CA PRO A 164 -10.50 -14.94 13.65
C PRO A 164 -9.36 -15.44 12.75
N PRO A 165 -8.72 -16.56 13.09
CA PRO A 165 -7.71 -17.16 12.23
C PRO A 165 -8.36 -17.59 10.91
N VAL A 166 -7.72 -17.25 9.79
CA VAL A 166 -8.16 -17.65 8.44
C VAL A 166 -7.05 -18.48 7.80
N THR A 167 -7.40 -19.65 7.26
CA THR A 167 -6.45 -20.46 6.49
C THR A 167 -6.29 -19.86 5.10
N ILE A 168 -5.08 -19.37 4.80
CA ILE A 168 -4.71 -18.79 3.50
C ILE A 168 -3.67 -19.71 2.83
N SER A 169 -3.95 -20.12 1.61
CA SER A 169 -3.10 -20.93 0.75
C SER A 169 -2.28 -20.05 -0.20
N PRO A 170 -1.06 -20.45 -0.61
CA PRO A 170 -0.31 -19.76 -1.65
C PRO A 170 -1.05 -19.62 -3.00
N ASP A 171 -2.04 -20.48 -3.27
CA ASP A 171 -2.85 -20.44 -4.49
C ASP A 171 -4.09 -19.54 -4.36
N ASP A 172 -4.39 -19.04 -3.16
CA ASP A 172 -5.51 -18.12 -2.98
C ASP A 172 -5.25 -16.79 -3.70
N GLU A 173 -6.31 -16.20 -4.26
CA GLU A 173 -6.27 -14.89 -4.88
C GLU A 173 -5.93 -13.81 -3.83
N ALA A 174 -4.98 -12.97 -4.21
CA ALA A 174 -4.47 -11.88 -3.39
C ALA A 174 -4.99 -10.53 -3.83
N ASP A 175 -4.68 -10.16 -5.07
CA ASP A 175 -4.97 -8.85 -5.60
C ASP A 175 -5.61 -8.95 -6.99
N ILE A 176 -6.44 -7.97 -7.33
CA ILE A 176 -6.83 -7.70 -8.72
C ILE A 176 -6.30 -6.32 -9.11
N ILE A 177 -5.33 -6.27 -10.02
CA ILE A 177 -4.72 -5.02 -10.47
C ILE A 177 -5.16 -4.71 -11.89
N TYR A 178 -5.82 -3.56 -12.06
CA TYR A 178 -6.26 -3.11 -13.38
C TYR A 178 -5.13 -2.41 -14.14
N THR A 179 -4.94 -2.82 -15.40
CA THR A 179 -3.92 -2.26 -16.28
C THR A 179 -4.55 -1.59 -17.49
N SER A 180 -4.00 -0.44 -17.91
CA SER A 180 -4.39 0.21 -19.16
C SER A 180 -3.84 -0.63 -20.33
N GLY A 181 -4.61 -1.63 -20.75
CA GLY A 181 -4.29 -2.39 -21.96
C GLY A 181 -4.18 -1.47 -23.18
N THR A 182 -3.28 -1.79 -24.12
CA THR A 182 -2.92 -0.92 -25.24
C THR A 182 -4.03 -0.72 -26.29
N THR A 183 -5.15 -1.45 -26.19
CA THR A 183 -6.17 -1.51 -27.25
C THR A 183 -7.62 -1.66 -26.75
N GLY A 184 -7.90 -1.52 -25.44
CA GLY A 184 -9.26 -1.75 -24.92
C GLY A 184 -9.49 -1.29 -23.48
N ARG A 185 -10.66 -1.68 -22.93
CA ARG A 185 -10.97 -1.42 -21.52
C ARG A 185 -9.92 -2.08 -20.60
N PRO A 186 -9.63 -1.49 -19.43
CA PRO A 186 -8.66 -2.07 -18.49
C PRO A 186 -8.96 -3.53 -18.16
N LYS A 187 -7.91 -4.35 -18.02
CA LYS A 187 -8.05 -5.76 -17.64
C LYS A 187 -7.60 -5.93 -16.18
N GLY A 188 -8.41 -6.62 -15.39
CA GLY A 188 -8.07 -7.03 -14.03
C GLY A 188 -7.10 -8.22 -14.06
N VAL A 189 -5.87 -8.00 -13.58
CA VAL A 189 -4.86 -9.05 -13.43
C VAL A 189 -5.01 -9.64 -12.03
N ILE A 190 -5.41 -10.90 -11.96
CA ILE A 190 -5.52 -11.66 -10.71
C ILE A 190 -4.14 -12.16 -10.33
N LEU A 191 -3.70 -11.87 -9.11
CA LEU A 191 -2.42 -12.32 -8.55
C LEU A 191 -2.69 -13.18 -7.32
N THR A 192 -2.07 -14.35 -7.22
CA THR A 192 -2.15 -15.19 -6.02
C THR A 192 -1.18 -14.74 -4.92
N GLU A 193 -1.37 -15.24 -3.71
CA GLU A 193 -0.41 -15.12 -2.60
C GLU A 193 1.02 -15.49 -3.02
N ALA A 194 1.19 -16.61 -3.73
CA ALA A 194 2.48 -17.04 -4.25
C ALA A 194 3.06 -16.05 -5.28
N ASN A 195 2.23 -15.48 -6.17
CA ASN A 195 2.69 -14.46 -7.13
C ASN A 195 3.19 -13.21 -6.40
N LYS A 196 2.46 -12.77 -5.37
CA LYS A 196 2.81 -11.60 -4.57
C LYS A 196 4.13 -11.80 -3.83
N ILE A 197 4.31 -12.97 -3.22
CA ILE A 197 5.55 -13.34 -2.53
C ILE A 197 6.73 -13.44 -3.50
N ALA A 198 6.54 -14.11 -4.64
CA ALA A 198 7.56 -14.20 -5.68
C ALA A 198 7.95 -12.81 -6.20
N CYS A 199 6.99 -11.90 -6.38
CA CYS A 199 7.24 -10.52 -6.78
C CYS A 199 8.18 -9.82 -5.80
N GLY A 200 7.90 -9.85 -4.50
CA GLY A 200 8.75 -9.22 -3.49
C GLY A 200 10.18 -9.77 -3.48
N ARG A 201 10.32 -11.10 -3.57
CA ARG A 201 11.63 -11.78 -3.62
C ARG A 201 12.44 -11.39 -4.87
N LEU A 202 11.84 -11.52 -6.05
CA LEU A 202 12.52 -11.30 -7.33
C LEU A 202 12.85 -9.81 -7.53
N HIS A 203 11.94 -8.94 -7.14
CA HIS A 203 12.10 -7.51 -7.30
C HIS A 203 13.24 -6.95 -6.44
N GLY A 204 13.31 -7.30 -5.15
CA GLY A 204 14.43 -6.87 -4.31
C GLY A 204 15.76 -7.44 -4.78
N ASN A 205 15.79 -8.69 -5.25
CA ASN A 205 16.99 -9.28 -5.83
C ASN A 205 17.48 -8.47 -7.05
N ALA A 206 16.57 -8.07 -7.94
CA ALA A 206 16.89 -7.25 -9.11
C ALA A 206 17.45 -5.85 -8.74
N TRP A 207 17.15 -5.33 -7.55
CA TRP A 207 17.70 -4.09 -7.01
C TRP A 207 19.02 -4.27 -6.25
N GLY A 208 19.57 -5.48 -6.24
CA GLY A 208 20.77 -5.81 -5.47
C GLY A 208 20.50 -5.95 -3.97
N PHE A 209 19.25 -6.12 -3.56
CA PHE A 209 18.94 -6.45 -2.16
C PHE A 209 19.30 -7.91 -1.94
N HIS A 210 20.45 -8.12 -1.31
CA HIS A 210 20.87 -9.44 -0.89
C HIS A 210 20.20 -9.78 0.44
N ARG A 211 20.16 -11.08 0.78
CA ARG A 211 19.74 -11.54 2.11
C ARG A 211 20.56 -10.91 3.26
N LEU A 212 21.78 -10.45 2.97
CA LEU A 212 22.64 -9.72 3.91
C LEU A 212 22.08 -8.33 4.26
N HIS A 213 21.19 -7.78 3.43
CA HIS A 213 20.54 -6.50 3.66
C HIS A 213 19.20 -6.63 4.39
N TYR A 214 18.79 -7.86 4.76
CA TYR A 214 17.56 -8.13 5.49
C TYR A 214 17.50 -7.31 6.78
N GLY A 215 16.47 -6.47 6.89
CA GLY A 215 16.27 -5.54 8.01
C GLY A 215 17.18 -4.30 8.03
N TYR A 216 18.16 -4.16 7.14
CA TYR A 216 19.14 -3.05 7.18
C TYR A 216 18.88 -1.94 6.17
N MET A 217 18.15 -2.22 5.08
CA MET A 217 17.85 -1.18 4.09
C MET A 217 16.94 -0.10 4.68
N ARG A 218 17.14 1.15 4.22
CA ARG A 218 16.22 2.27 4.43
C ARG A 218 15.81 2.74 3.04
N HIS A 219 14.68 2.23 2.57
CA HIS A 219 14.23 2.40 1.20
C HIS A 219 13.15 3.47 1.12
N GLN A 220 13.28 4.41 0.18
CA GLN A 220 12.32 5.48 -0.06
C GLN A 220 11.65 5.32 -1.42
N THR A 221 10.38 5.70 -1.50
CA THR A 221 9.68 5.73 -2.79
C THR A 221 8.40 6.58 -2.73
N PRO A 222 8.12 7.37 -3.79
CA PRO A 222 6.86 8.06 -4.02
C PRO A 222 5.98 7.34 -5.05
N PHE A 223 6.27 6.06 -5.37
CA PHE A 223 5.45 5.34 -6.34
C PHE A 223 4.00 5.20 -5.84
N PRO A 224 3.00 5.46 -6.69
CA PRO A 224 1.61 5.41 -6.24
C PRO A 224 1.20 4.01 -5.84
N PHE A 225 0.61 3.88 -4.65
CA PHE A 225 0.23 2.62 -4.01
C PHE A 225 -0.63 1.77 -4.94
N PHE A 226 -1.56 2.40 -5.64
CA PHE A 226 -2.52 1.71 -6.50
C PHE A 226 -1.91 1.07 -7.77
N THR A 227 -0.63 1.32 -8.07
CA THR A 227 0.05 0.69 -9.20
C THR A 227 0.62 -0.67 -8.80
N SER A 228 0.83 -1.56 -9.79
CA SER A 228 1.57 -2.81 -9.56
C SER A 228 2.93 -2.55 -8.90
N THR A 229 3.64 -1.52 -9.34
CA THR A 229 4.90 -1.09 -8.73
C THR A 229 4.74 -0.75 -7.24
N GLY A 230 3.68 -0.02 -6.84
CA GLY A 230 3.42 0.30 -5.44
C GLY A 230 3.07 -0.92 -4.60
N VAL A 231 1.85 -1.45 -4.77
CA VAL A 231 1.30 -2.52 -3.92
C VAL A 231 1.97 -3.89 -4.13
N SER A 232 2.48 -4.20 -5.32
CA SER A 232 3.10 -5.51 -5.60
C SER A 232 4.60 -5.49 -5.50
N SER A 233 5.26 -4.48 -6.05
CA SER A 233 6.71 -4.47 -6.00
C SER A 233 7.20 -3.94 -4.65
N HIS A 234 6.88 -2.71 -4.27
CA HIS A 234 7.45 -2.08 -3.07
C HIS A 234 6.93 -2.68 -1.76
N ILE A 235 5.62 -2.86 -1.60
CA ILE A 235 5.07 -3.43 -0.35
C ILE A 235 5.51 -4.89 -0.16
N MET A 236 5.58 -5.70 -1.23
CA MET A 236 6.06 -7.08 -1.10
C MET A 236 7.55 -7.16 -0.88
N THR A 237 8.34 -6.27 -1.49
CA THR A 237 9.79 -6.19 -1.21
C THR A 237 10.03 -5.76 0.24
N TRP A 238 9.23 -4.82 0.75
CA TRP A 238 9.25 -4.40 2.15
C TRP A 238 8.97 -5.55 3.11
N LEU A 239 7.88 -6.30 2.89
CA LEU A 239 7.58 -7.50 3.70
C LEU A 239 8.66 -8.59 3.54
N TRP A 240 9.15 -8.81 2.31
CA TRP A 240 10.12 -9.88 2.05
C TRP A 240 11.51 -9.59 2.63
N TYR A 241 11.93 -8.33 2.65
CA TYR A 241 13.28 -7.95 3.11
C TYR A 241 13.27 -7.30 4.50
N GLY A 242 12.11 -7.07 5.10
CA GLY A 242 11.98 -6.54 6.46
C GLY A 242 12.59 -5.15 6.66
N TYR A 243 12.80 -4.39 5.57
CA TYR A 243 13.50 -3.12 5.62
C TYR A 243 12.64 -1.98 6.16
N TYR A 244 13.27 -0.84 6.46
CA TYR A 244 12.57 0.39 6.80
C TYR A 244 12.10 1.11 5.53
N LEU A 245 10.79 1.33 5.39
CA LEU A 245 10.17 1.97 4.23
C LEU A 245 9.80 3.43 4.53
N VAL A 246 10.35 4.37 3.76
CA VAL A 246 9.86 5.76 3.70
C VAL A 246 8.87 5.85 2.53
N TRP A 247 7.58 5.98 2.86
CA TRP A 247 6.47 5.90 1.91
C TRP A 247 5.86 7.28 1.67
N GLU A 248 6.09 7.84 0.49
CA GLU A 248 5.62 9.19 0.15
C GLU A 248 4.25 9.12 -0.55
N PRO A 249 3.26 9.93 -0.12
CA PRO A 249 1.92 9.92 -0.71
C PRO A 249 1.92 10.37 -2.18
N PHE A 250 2.76 11.35 -2.48
CA PHE A 250 2.99 11.92 -3.81
C PHE A 250 4.45 12.34 -3.93
N PHE A 251 4.93 12.43 -5.17
CA PHE A 251 6.27 12.95 -5.43
C PHE A 251 6.31 14.47 -5.30
N ASP A 252 7.23 14.96 -4.49
CA ASP A 252 7.68 16.35 -4.45
C ASP A 252 9.21 16.35 -4.28
N ALA A 253 9.95 16.97 -5.20
CA ALA A 253 11.41 16.84 -5.23
C ALA A 253 12.08 17.36 -3.95
N VAL A 254 11.58 18.45 -3.37
CA VAL A 254 12.12 19.05 -2.14
C VAL A 254 11.84 18.16 -0.95
N GLN A 255 10.62 17.64 -0.83
CA GLN A 255 10.23 16.71 0.22
C GLN A 255 11.02 15.41 0.11
N SER A 256 11.17 14.83 -1.09
CA SER A 256 11.94 13.61 -1.28
C SER A 256 13.40 13.80 -0.86
N MET A 257 14.06 14.89 -1.26
CA MET A 257 15.43 15.19 -0.82
C MET A 257 15.52 15.44 0.69
N ARG A 258 14.54 16.14 1.28
CA ARG A 258 14.46 16.35 2.73
C ARG A 258 14.36 15.02 3.49
N LEU A 259 13.52 14.11 3.02
CA LEU A 259 13.36 12.78 3.60
C LEU A 259 14.63 11.95 3.48
N ILE A 260 15.34 12.01 2.34
CA ILE A 260 16.62 11.32 2.17
C ILE A 260 17.63 11.78 3.23
N GLN A 261 17.72 13.09 3.47
CA GLN A 261 18.60 13.65 4.48
C GLN A 261 18.18 13.27 5.91
N GLN A 262 16.89 13.44 6.23
CA GLN A 262 16.34 13.23 7.58
C GLN A 262 16.38 11.76 7.99
N GLU A 263 15.85 10.90 7.12
CA GLU A 263 15.73 9.47 7.37
C GLU A 263 16.94 8.67 6.89
N ARG A 264 17.95 9.36 6.35
CA ARG A 264 19.21 8.77 5.85
C ARG A 264 18.97 7.54 4.97
N THR A 265 17.97 7.62 4.08
CA THR A 265 17.60 6.51 3.20
C THR A 265 18.75 6.16 2.28
N ASN A 266 19.08 4.88 2.21
CA ASN A 266 20.22 4.39 1.44
C ASN A 266 19.82 3.81 0.08
N SER A 267 18.53 3.65 -0.17
CA SER A 267 17.97 3.30 -1.46
C SER A 267 16.73 4.13 -1.78
N ILE A 268 16.56 4.50 -3.04
CA ILE A 268 15.34 5.13 -3.54
C ILE A 268 14.95 4.53 -4.90
N CYS A 269 13.65 4.38 -5.14
CA CYS A 269 13.10 4.03 -6.45
C CYS A 269 12.23 5.15 -6.99
N LEU A 270 12.47 5.56 -8.24
CA LEU A 270 11.80 6.71 -8.86
C LEU A 270 11.39 6.44 -10.31
N ALA A 271 10.45 7.20 -10.86
CA ALA A 271 10.31 7.28 -12.31
C ALA A 271 11.49 8.10 -12.90
N PRO A 272 11.93 7.83 -14.14
CA PRO A 272 12.98 8.60 -14.82
C PRO A 272 12.79 10.13 -14.74
N SER A 273 11.56 10.62 -14.93
CA SER A 273 11.24 12.05 -14.82
C SER A 273 11.45 12.60 -13.41
N MET A 274 11.14 11.82 -12.37
CA MET A 274 11.37 12.23 -10.97
C MET A 274 12.86 12.35 -10.66
N ILE A 275 13.69 11.45 -11.19
CA ILE A 275 15.16 11.51 -11.07
C ILE A 275 15.67 12.82 -11.67
N ILE A 276 15.23 13.14 -12.89
CA ILE A 276 15.58 14.37 -13.58
C ILE A 276 15.15 15.60 -12.76
N PHE A 277 13.93 15.60 -12.22
CA PHE A 277 13.44 16.70 -11.39
C PHE A 277 14.24 16.89 -10.11
N ILE A 278 14.67 15.82 -9.44
CA ILE A 278 15.56 15.93 -8.28
C ILE A 278 16.91 16.50 -8.70
N MET A 279 17.56 15.90 -9.70
CA MET A 279 18.93 16.28 -10.11
C MET A 279 19.03 17.71 -10.64
N GLN A 280 17.98 18.20 -11.28
CA GLN A 280 17.92 19.55 -11.85
C GLN A 280 17.31 20.58 -10.90
N HIS A 281 16.86 20.17 -9.70
CA HIS A 281 16.22 21.09 -8.78
C HIS A 281 17.22 22.17 -8.31
N PRO A 282 16.88 23.48 -8.34
CA PRO A 282 17.80 24.55 -7.95
C PRO A 282 18.34 24.41 -6.52
N ARG A 283 17.54 23.78 -5.65
CA ARG A 283 17.85 23.53 -4.23
C ARG A 283 18.60 22.22 -3.97
N PHE A 284 18.99 21.46 -5.01
CA PHE A 284 19.61 20.13 -4.83
C PHE A 284 20.81 20.14 -3.89
N LYS A 285 21.67 21.17 -3.98
CA LYS A 285 22.87 21.33 -3.14
C LYS A 285 22.57 21.70 -1.68
N GLU A 286 21.31 22.00 -1.32
CA GLU A 286 20.92 22.30 0.06
C GLU A 286 20.73 21.03 0.91
N PHE A 287 20.65 19.85 0.28
CA PHE A 287 20.33 18.59 0.96
C PHE A 287 21.53 17.63 0.98
N ASP A 288 21.76 16.97 2.10
CA ASP A 288 22.72 15.88 2.26
C ASP A 288 22.17 14.58 1.66
N MET A 289 22.66 14.24 0.47
CA MET A 289 22.30 13.04 -0.27
C MET A 289 23.31 11.89 -0.07
N SER A 290 24.30 12.03 0.83
CA SER A 290 25.43 11.10 0.97
C SER A 290 25.07 9.70 1.49
N SER A 291 23.91 9.58 2.14
CA SER A 291 23.33 8.30 2.57
C SER A 291 22.95 7.40 1.39
N LEU A 292 22.54 7.99 0.26
CA LEU A 292 21.99 7.26 -0.87
C LEU A 292 23.08 6.45 -1.58
N LYS A 293 22.89 5.12 -1.66
CA LYS A 293 23.80 4.17 -2.31
C LYS A 293 23.21 3.51 -3.54
N ILE A 294 21.88 3.35 -3.57
CA ILE A 294 21.17 2.67 -4.66
C ILE A 294 20.05 3.59 -5.15
N MET A 295 20.07 3.91 -6.44
CA MET A 295 18.96 4.58 -7.12
C MET A 295 18.44 3.64 -8.20
N SER A 296 17.24 3.11 -8.00
CA SER A 296 16.54 2.31 -8.99
C SER A 296 15.47 3.15 -9.70
N TYR A 297 15.06 2.69 -10.89
CA TYR A 297 13.98 3.33 -11.63
C TYR A 297 12.98 2.33 -12.18
N GLY A 298 11.77 2.80 -12.46
CA GLY A 298 10.71 1.98 -13.03
C GLY A 298 9.59 2.80 -13.67
N GLY A 299 8.67 2.11 -14.34
CA GLY A 299 7.45 2.70 -14.91
C GLY A 299 7.62 3.37 -16.28
N SER A 300 8.84 3.64 -16.74
CA SER A 300 9.13 4.08 -18.12
C SER A 300 10.60 3.83 -18.46
N ALA A 301 10.95 3.92 -19.76
CA ALA A 301 12.33 3.81 -20.21
C ALA A 301 13.18 4.99 -19.71
N MET A 302 14.42 4.72 -19.31
CA MET A 302 15.39 5.76 -18.99
C MET A 302 15.86 6.44 -20.29
N PRO A 303 15.76 7.78 -20.41
CA PRO A 303 16.28 8.51 -21.56
C PRO A 303 17.81 8.53 -21.61
#